data_AF-A0A256XK52-F1
#
_entry.id   AF-A0A256XK52-F1
#
_cell.length_a   1.000
_cell.length_b   1.000
_cell.length_c   1.000
_cell.angle_alpha   90.00
_cell.angle_beta   90.00
_cell.angle_gamma   90.00
#
_symmetry.space_group_name_H-M   'P 1'
#
loop_
_entity.id
_entity.type
_entity.pdbx_description
1 polymer ?
#
loop_
_entity_poly.entity_id
_entity_poly.type
_entity_poly.pdbx_seq_one_letter_code
_entity_poly.pdbx_strand_id
1 'polypeptide(L)' 'MLIETDRAVYVVEVKVKPRHEDMGRLLSKADVVAGHYPGLRVVPILTGVLIGADVRKYAELKGVEVYSY' A
#
# COMPACT_ATOMS: atom_id res chain seq x y z
N MET A 1 0.73 5.98 -6.95
CA MET A 1 1.02 5.38 -8.27
C MET A 1 0.25 4.07 -8.36
N LEU A 2 -0.26 3.71 -9.54
CA LEU A 2 -0.96 2.46 -9.80
C LEU A 2 -0.20 1.72 -10.90
N ILE A 3 0.15 0.45 -10.67
CA ILE A 3 0.83 -0.39 -11.66
C ILE A 3 -0.03 -1.61 -11.90
N GLU A 4 -0.49 -1.79 -13.13
CA GLU A 4 -1.23 -2.98 -13.55
C GLU A 4 -0.28 -3.95 -14.25
N THR A 5 -0.42 -5.23 -13.93
CA THR A 5 0.31 -6.34 -14.56
C THR A 5 -0.66 -7.45 -14.95
N ASP A 6 -0.18 -8.46 -15.65
CA ASP A 6 -0.94 -9.66 -15.99
C ASP A 6 -1.42 -10.46 -14.75
N ARG A 7 -0.77 -10.29 -13.59
CA ARG A 7 -1.01 -11.10 -12.39
C ARG A 7 -1.58 -10.31 -11.21
N ALA A 8 -1.30 -9.01 -11.13
CA ALA A 8 -1.65 -8.19 -9.99
C ALA A 8 -1.71 -6.69 -10.33
N VAL A 9 -2.41 -5.94 -9.49
CA VAL A 9 -2.43 -4.48 -9.51
C VAL A 9 -1.78 -3.96 -8.24
N TYR A 10 -0.74 -3.17 -8.37
CA TYR A 10 0.01 -2.60 -7.25
C TYR A 10 -0.41 -1.15 -7.01
N VAL A 11 -0.87 -0.87 -5.80
CA VAL A 11 -1.20 0.48 -5.35
C VAL A 11 -0.05 0.99 -4.50
N VAL A 12 0.77 1.87 -5.04
CA VAL A 12 2.00 2.33 -4.40
C VAL A 12 1.85 3.75 -3.88
N GLU A 13 2.08 3.96 -2.59
CA GLU A 13 2.17 5.29 -1.97
C GLU A 13 3.61 5.56 -1.52
N VAL A 14 4.17 6.70 -1.95
CA VAL A 14 5.54 7.12 -1.64
C VAL A 14 5.49 8.31 -0.68
N LYS A 15 6.14 8.21 0.47
CA LYS A 15 6.23 9.30 1.47
C LYS A 15 7.60 9.35 2.12
N VAL A 16 8.11 10.54 2.41
CA VAL A 16 9.36 10.67 3.18
C VAL A 16 9.19 10.13 4.60
N LYS A 17 8.08 10.47 5.27
CA LYS A 17 7.74 10.04 6.64
C LYS A 17 6.26 9.65 6.71
N PRO A 18 5.91 8.41 6.33
CA PRO A 18 4.52 7.97 6.35
C PRO A 18 3.98 7.86 7.78
N ARG A 19 2.67 8.10 7.93
CA ARG A 19 1.91 8.04 9.18
C ARG A 19 0.77 7.02 9.08
N HIS A 20 0.11 6.75 10.21
CA HIS A 20 -1.10 5.92 10.26
C HIS A 20 -2.22 6.40 9.31
N GLU A 21 -2.37 7.72 9.12
CA GLU A 21 -3.35 8.27 8.17
C GLU A 21 -3.02 7.92 6.71
N ASP A 22 -1.74 7.89 6.35
CA ASP A 22 -1.31 7.53 4.99
C ASP A 22 -1.65 6.05 4.71
N MET A 23 -1.50 5.18 5.71
CA MET A 23 -1.91 3.78 5.64
C MET A 23 -3.41 3.63 5.41
N GLY A 24 -4.24 4.37 6.16
CA GLY A 24 -5.69 4.35 5.97
C GLY A 24 -6.07 4.76 4.55
N ARG A 25 -5.46 5.84 4.03
CA ARG A 25 -5.68 6.30 2.66
C ARG A 25 -5.23 5.28 1.61
N LEU A 26 -4.08 4.64 1.82
CA LEU A 26 -3.56 3.59 0.94
C LEU A 26 -4.53 2.39 0.88
N LEU A 27 -5.01 1.93 2.03
CA LEU A 27 -5.97 0.83 2.12
C LEU A 27 -7.29 1.18 1.42
N SER A 28 -7.85 2.37 1.68
CA SER A 28 -9.07 2.80 0.99
C SER A 28 -8.89 2.90 -0.54
N LYS A 29 -7.72 3.34 -1.01
CA LYS A 29 -7.41 3.32 -2.45
C LYS A 29 -7.35 1.88 -2.98
N ALA A 30 -6.73 0.97 -2.24
CA ALA A 30 -6.64 -0.44 -2.63
C ALA A 30 -8.02 -1.10 -2.71
N ASP A 31 -8.93 -0.80 -1.78
CA ASP A 31 -10.30 -1.31 -1.79
C ASP A 31 -11.08 -0.82 -3.03
N VAL A 32 -10.95 0.46 -3.38
CA VAL A 32 -11.56 1.01 -4.59
C VAL A 32 -10.98 0.33 -5.84
N VAL A 33 -9.66 0.19 -5.91
CA VAL A 33 -8.97 -0.48 -7.03
C VAL A 33 -9.43 -1.93 -7.14
N ALA A 34 -9.60 -2.66 -6.05
CA ALA A 34 -10.08 -4.04 -6.07
C ALA A 34 -11.46 -4.18 -6.73
N GLY A 35 -12.34 -3.18 -6.56
CA GLY A 35 -13.63 -3.14 -7.26
C GLY A 35 -13.53 -2.98 -8.78
N HIS A 36 -12.45 -2.39 -9.28
CA HIS A 36 -12.23 -2.17 -10.72
C HIS A 36 -11.51 -3.32 -11.42
N TYR A 37 -10.82 -4.18 -10.68
CA TYR A 37 -9.98 -5.25 -11.21
C TYR A 37 -10.42 -6.63 -10.73
N PRO A 38 -11.65 -7.08 -11.07
CA PRO A 38 -12.14 -8.38 -10.65
C PRO A 38 -11.26 -9.49 -11.26
N GLY A 39 -10.71 -10.34 -10.39
CA GLY A 39 -9.86 -11.46 -10.79
C GLY A 39 -8.34 -11.20 -10.71
N LEU A 40 -7.92 -9.96 -10.48
CA LEU A 40 -6.52 -9.65 -10.17
C LEU A 40 -6.34 -9.42 -8.67
N ARG A 41 -5.20 -9.86 -8.15
CA ARG A 41 -4.79 -9.54 -6.78
C ARG A 41 -4.40 -8.06 -6.71
N VAL A 42 -4.99 -7.31 -5.79
CA VAL A 42 -4.56 -5.94 -5.49
C VAL A 42 -3.57 -5.94 -4.33
N VAL A 43 -2.38 -5.37 -4.55
CA VAL A 43 -1.29 -5.34 -3.58
C VAL A 43 -0.98 -3.89 -3.18
N PRO A 44 -1.35 -3.46 -1.96
CA PRO A 44 -0.96 -2.16 -1.44
C PRO A 44 0.51 -2.17 -1.03
N ILE A 45 1.25 -1.14 -1.45
CA ILE A 45 2.65 -0.93 -1.14
C ILE A 45 2.84 0.47 -0.53
N LEU A 46 3.48 0.52 0.64
CA LEU A 46 3.96 1.75 1.26
C LEU A 46 5.48 1.83 1.11
N THR A 47 6.00 2.94 0.60
CA THR A 47 7.45 3.18 0.53
C THR A 47 7.85 4.54 1.10
N GLY A 48 8.99 4.56 1.80
CA GLY A 48 9.49 5.76 2.46
C GLY A 48 10.78 5.59 3.24
N VAL A 49 11.35 6.73 3.66
CA VAL A 49 12.67 6.80 4.33
C VAL A 49 12.52 6.66 5.84
N LEU A 50 11.64 7.45 6.44
CA LEU A 50 11.44 7.55 7.90
C LEU A 50 10.18 6.79 8.34
N ILE A 51 10.18 5.47 8.16
CA ILE A 51 9.02 4.62 8.52
C ILE A 51 9.13 4.16 9.98
N GLY A 52 8.23 4.66 10.83
CA GLY A 52 8.13 4.30 12.24
C GLY A 52 7.73 2.83 12.47
N ALA A 53 8.15 2.26 13.61
CA ALA A 53 7.85 0.89 13.96
C ALA A 53 6.35 0.61 14.15
N ASP A 54 5.60 1.61 14.62
CA ASP A 54 4.14 1.58 14.73
C ASP A 54 3.48 1.43 13.35
N VAL A 55 3.94 2.20 12.37
CA VAL A 55 3.44 2.14 10.98
C VAL A 55 3.81 0.80 10.34
N ARG A 56 5.03 0.30 10.54
CA ARG A 56 5.45 -1.02 10.03
C ARG A 56 4.58 -2.14 10.59
N LYS A 57 4.36 -2.15 11.92
CA LYS A 57 3.53 -3.14 12.58
C LYS A 57 2.07 -3.08 12.09
N TYR A 58 1.54 -1.87 11.89
CA TYR A 58 0.21 -1.70 11.34
C TYR A 58 0.11 -2.20 9.89
N ALA A 59 1.13 -1.93 9.07
CA ALA A 59 1.20 -2.41 7.69
C ALA A 59 1.25 -3.93 7.60
N GLU A 60 2.07 -4.57 8.43
CA GLU A 60 2.15 -6.04 8.54
C GLU A 60 0.79 -6.66 8.89
N LEU A 61 0.10 -6.11 9.90
CA LEU A 61 -1.24 -6.57 10.30
C LEU A 61 -2.31 -6.40 9.21
N LYS A 62 -2.09 -5.50 8.25
CA LYS A 62 -3.02 -5.18 7.17
C LYS A 62 -2.61 -5.77 5.81
N GLY A 63 -1.52 -6.55 5.76
CA GLY A 63 -1.03 -7.14 4.52
C GLY A 63 -0.51 -6.12 3.51
N VAL A 64 -0.01 -4.98 3.99
CA VAL A 64 0.64 -3.95 3.17
C VAL A 64 2.13 -4.22 3.10
N GLU A 65 2.67 -4.27 1.89
CA GLU A 65 4.11 -4.44 1.69
C GLU A 65 4.82 -3.11 1.95
N VAL A 66 5.91 -3.14 2.73
CA VAL A 66 6.65 -1.95 3.12
C VAL A 66 8.08 -2.00 2.60
N TYR A 67 8.47 -0.98 1.84
CA TYR A 67 9.83 -0.82 1.36
C TYR A 67 10.46 0.45 1.93
N SER A 68 11.76 0.38 2.23
CA SER A 68 12.54 1.54 2.63
C SER A 68 13.68 1.75 1.65
N TYR A 69 14.00 3.01 1.39
CA TYR A 69 15.10 3.44 0.54
C TYR A 69 15.82 4.64 1.16
#